data_AF-A0A8K0XBC7-F1
#
_entry.id   AF-A0A8K0XBC7-F1
#
_cell.length_a   1.000
_cell.length_b   1.000
_cell.length_c   1.000
_cell.angle_alpha   90.00
_cell.angle_beta   90.00
_cell.angle_gamma   90.00
#
_symmetry.space_group_name_H-M   'P 1'
#
loop_
_entity.id
_entity.type
_entity.pdbx_description
1 polymer ?
#
loop_
_entity_poly.entity_id
_entity_poly.type
_entity_poly.pdbx_seq_one_letter_code
_entity_poly.pdbx_strand_id
1 'polypeptide(L)'
;MSSNGILDEQKLDALFPAPSLPPSPWCPQRLPGSNGKSLAALQHVLKSNHKRHHVFMNYIRFHNHITHRALALYALGGDASIIKDYYEQDAKNQRAAFDSPEAITEENFVEHVGDENYYQAYVAFFTKQIDEKGAAKTLEEYIFSEKYNFQKRRAAESQPEMLFRLVDGLLHPMIHVGYGLEFGIKGMLAEGLAMSTGHHVSARGFHPPTLFTPAEVDSVEEATSSLSSLSLNTQLRLSTHSKTSGVHVFDILARMLKDDEFKTTPPKTLADTFPRTLSAYASKISKYAEEWTIDLSQPGEIERKMEEVIWMSSLMYAVGGFDKVKGFQANFFLMHMVTSSLFLPSLIAYLSSRSQVILLRAYLTTVLVWWVAVGRPALDVKSFMTAAPTPRTLASTKSNGTTPSPMEIPNPFLPIIQSAIIHPNDHVSKIHRAFAHFDTLYGTKPAGYFKGTELEGAEFLDGSLFLRGAVLTADALGWDKESQESKAFSFEGFYTV
;
A
#
# COMPACT_ATOMS: atom_id res chain seq x y z
N MET A 1 29.86 -18.44 20.51
CA MET A 1 29.37 -17.05 20.61
C MET A 1 29.59 -16.56 22.03
N SER A 2 29.96 -15.28 22.23
CA SER A 2 30.03 -14.67 23.56
C SER A 2 28.62 -14.50 24.16
N SER A 3 28.49 -14.36 25.48
CA SER A 3 27.20 -14.09 26.14
C SER A 3 26.49 -12.87 25.57
N ASN A 4 27.25 -11.83 25.20
CA ASN A 4 26.72 -10.63 24.55
C ASN A 4 26.23 -10.90 23.12
N GLY A 5 26.88 -11.80 22.37
CA GLY A 5 26.43 -12.21 21.04
C GLY A 5 25.14 -13.02 21.07
N ILE A 6 24.97 -13.87 22.08
CA ILE A 6 23.73 -14.65 22.28
C ILE A 6 22.55 -13.72 22.64
N LEU A 7 22.79 -12.73 23.50
CA LEU A 7 21.77 -11.74 23.87
C LEU A 7 21.37 -10.83 22.69
N ASP A 8 22.31 -10.48 21.81
CA ASP A 8 22.02 -9.73 20.59
C ASP A 8 21.16 -10.55 19.61
N GLU A 9 21.51 -11.82 19.40
CA GLU A 9 20.77 -12.73 18.52
C GLU A 9 19.33 -12.97 19.03
N GLN A 10 19.15 -13.17 20.33
CA GLN A 10 17.82 -13.33 20.94
C GLN A 10 16.95 -12.07 20.77
N LYS A 11 17.54 -10.87 20.88
CA LYS A 11 16.82 -9.61 20.63
C LYS A 11 16.38 -9.50 19.17
N LEU A 12 17.23 -9.89 18.24
CA LEU A 12 16.90 -9.90 16.81
C LEU A 12 15.84 -10.95 16.46
N ASP A 13 15.88 -12.11 17.09
CA ASP A 13 14.84 -13.13 16.96
C ASP A 13 13.48 -12.61 17.43
N ALA A 14 13.47 -11.84 18.51
CA ALA A 14 12.24 -11.20 19.02
C ALA A 14 11.73 -10.06 18.12
N LEU A 15 12.62 -9.38 17.39
CA LEU A 15 12.24 -8.35 16.41
C LEU A 15 11.75 -8.96 15.09
N PHE A 16 12.38 -10.04 14.65
CA PHE A 16 12.11 -10.69 13.36
C PHE A 16 11.71 -12.16 13.55
N PRO A 17 10.57 -12.42 14.21
CA PRO A 17 10.07 -13.77 14.41
C PRO A 17 9.59 -14.37 13.08
N ALA A 18 9.18 -15.64 13.12
CA ALA A 18 8.44 -16.22 12.00
C ALA A 18 7.12 -15.47 11.79
N PRO A 19 6.67 -15.22 10.54
CA PRO A 19 5.44 -14.50 10.30
C PRO A 19 4.20 -15.12 10.96
N SER A 20 3.37 -14.30 11.64
CA SER A 20 2.07 -14.70 12.18
C SER A 20 1.02 -14.88 11.08
N LEU A 21 -0.18 -15.38 11.39
CA LEU A 21 -1.30 -15.29 10.46
C LEU A 21 -1.71 -13.82 10.23
N PRO A 22 -2.35 -13.49 9.08
CA PRO A 22 -2.88 -12.16 8.85
C PRO A 22 -3.90 -11.75 9.95
N PRO A 23 -3.93 -10.48 10.36
CA PRO A 23 -4.69 -10.04 11.54
C PRO A 23 -6.21 -9.98 11.31
N SER A 24 -6.68 -9.98 10.06
CA SER A 24 -8.11 -10.01 9.73
C SER A 24 -8.39 -10.80 8.45
N PRO A 25 -9.63 -11.26 8.21
CA PRO A 25 -10.02 -11.96 6.98
C PRO A 25 -9.86 -11.10 5.71
N TRP A 26 -9.84 -9.78 5.86
CA TRP A 26 -9.66 -8.83 4.75
C TRP A 26 -8.19 -8.66 4.33
N CYS A 27 -7.25 -9.13 5.16
CA CYS A 27 -5.83 -9.03 4.87
C CYS A 27 -5.38 -10.02 3.78
N PRO A 28 -4.27 -9.70 3.08
CA PRO A 28 -3.68 -10.58 2.07
C PRO A 28 -3.46 -12.00 2.55
N GLN A 29 -3.98 -12.96 1.79
CA GLN A 29 -3.69 -14.37 2.02
C GLN A 29 -2.34 -14.75 1.40
N ARG A 30 -1.68 -15.75 1.98
CA ARG A 30 -0.39 -16.26 1.50
C ARG A 30 -0.60 -17.50 0.66
N LEU A 31 0.11 -17.58 -0.46
CA LEU A 31 0.08 -18.75 -1.31
C LEU A 31 0.89 -19.91 -0.71
N PRO A 32 0.48 -21.16 -0.95
CA PRO A 32 1.29 -22.32 -0.64
C PRO A 32 2.64 -22.27 -1.37
N GLY A 33 3.69 -22.81 -0.74
CA GLY A 33 5.05 -22.88 -1.30
C GLY A 33 6.13 -22.64 -0.26
N SER A 34 5.81 -21.86 0.78
CA SER A 34 6.72 -21.60 1.89
C SER A 34 7.03 -22.85 2.72
N ASN A 35 8.28 -22.99 3.12
CA ASN A 35 8.79 -24.10 3.93
C ASN A 35 9.89 -23.61 4.88
N GLY A 36 10.44 -24.51 5.71
CA GLY A 36 11.47 -24.14 6.69
C GLY A 36 12.70 -23.44 6.09
N LYS A 37 13.08 -23.76 4.84
CA LYS A 37 14.21 -23.10 4.17
C LYS A 37 13.87 -21.68 3.72
N SER A 38 12.68 -21.46 3.14
CA SER A 38 12.27 -20.11 2.72
C SER A 38 12.00 -19.21 3.92
N LEU A 39 11.47 -19.77 5.01
CA LEU A 39 11.35 -19.05 6.29
C LEU A 39 12.73 -18.62 6.82
N ALA A 40 13.70 -19.53 6.87
CA ALA A 40 15.06 -19.19 7.31
C ALA A 40 15.72 -18.14 6.41
N ALA A 41 15.49 -18.20 5.09
CA ALA A 41 15.95 -17.19 4.15
C ALA A 41 15.32 -15.82 4.42
N LEU A 42 14.00 -15.76 4.60
CA LEU A 42 13.30 -14.52 4.95
C LEU A 42 13.86 -13.91 6.24
N GLN A 43 13.94 -14.69 7.32
CA GLN A 43 14.46 -14.20 8.60
C GLN A 43 15.91 -13.72 8.49
N HIS A 44 16.74 -14.41 7.70
CA HIS A 44 18.11 -13.97 7.43
C HIS A 44 18.11 -12.60 6.74
N VAL A 45 17.31 -12.43 5.68
CA VAL A 45 17.23 -11.16 4.94
C VAL A 45 16.75 -10.02 5.84
N LEU A 46 15.68 -10.22 6.61
CA LEU A 46 15.16 -9.19 7.51
C LEU A 46 16.19 -8.75 8.56
N LYS A 47 16.81 -9.71 9.26
CA LYS A 47 17.83 -9.43 10.27
C LYS A 47 19.09 -8.80 9.68
N SER A 48 19.52 -9.28 8.51
CA SER A 48 20.70 -8.76 7.83
C SER A 48 20.46 -7.33 7.32
N ASN A 49 19.27 -7.05 6.77
CA ASN A 49 18.90 -5.71 6.35
C ASN A 49 18.87 -4.73 7.53
N HIS A 50 18.19 -5.10 8.61
CA HIS A 50 18.12 -4.32 9.85
C HIS A 50 19.50 -3.91 10.38
N LYS A 51 20.46 -4.85 10.38
CA LYS A 51 21.82 -4.59 10.87
C LYS A 51 22.67 -3.73 9.95
N ARG A 52 22.53 -3.92 8.63
CA ARG A 52 23.55 -3.47 7.67
C ARG A 52 23.14 -2.25 6.88
N HIS A 53 21.85 -2.02 6.72
CA HIS A 53 21.35 -1.06 5.74
C HIS A 53 20.47 -0.01 6.40
N HIS A 54 20.60 1.23 5.92
CA HIS A 54 19.68 2.30 6.27
C HIS A 54 18.32 2.05 5.59
N VAL A 55 17.25 2.64 6.13
CA VAL A 55 15.92 2.62 5.51
C VAL A 55 15.84 3.39 4.19
N PHE A 56 16.86 4.20 3.90
CA PHE A 56 17.02 4.92 2.66
C PHE A 56 18.20 4.33 1.90
N MET A 57 17.99 4.02 0.63
CA MET A 57 19.05 3.50 -0.23
C MET A 57 20.07 4.57 -0.63
N ASN A 58 19.69 5.86 -0.62
CA ASN A 58 20.53 6.97 -1.06
C ASN A 58 20.27 8.28 -0.28
N TYR A 59 21.05 9.33 -0.56
CA TYR A 59 21.00 10.63 0.12
C TYR A 59 19.90 11.58 -0.38
N ILE A 60 19.19 11.21 -1.45
CA ILE A 60 17.93 11.87 -1.85
C ILE A 60 16.70 11.14 -1.28
N ARG A 61 16.92 10.20 -0.34
CA ARG A 61 15.90 9.50 0.46
C ARG A 61 14.96 8.60 -0.33
N PHE A 62 15.45 7.94 -1.38
CA PHE A 62 14.73 6.79 -1.92
C PHE A 62 14.75 5.64 -0.92
N HIS A 63 13.64 4.89 -0.85
CA HIS A 63 13.41 3.87 0.16
C HIS A 63 14.13 2.57 -0.14
N ASN A 64 14.66 1.93 0.89
CA ASN A 64 15.16 0.57 0.80
C ASN A 64 13.97 -0.42 0.67
N HIS A 65 13.93 -1.17 -0.43
CA HIS A 65 12.84 -2.11 -0.76
C HIS A 65 13.14 -3.58 -0.43
N ILE A 66 14.31 -3.89 0.13
CA ILE A 66 14.76 -5.28 0.36
C ILE A 66 13.73 -6.10 1.14
N THR A 67 13.25 -5.56 2.26
CA THR A 67 12.32 -6.28 3.13
C THR A 67 10.93 -6.38 2.50
N HIS A 68 10.51 -5.35 1.75
CA HIS A 68 9.24 -5.36 1.00
C HIS A 68 9.24 -6.47 -0.05
N ARG A 69 10.32 -6.58 -0.83
CA ARG A 69 10.47 -7.62 -1.85
C ARG A 69 10.52 -9.01 -1.21
N ALA A 70 11.33 -9.20 -0.18
CA ALA A 70 11.46 -10.49 0.49
C ALA A 70 10.12 -11.00 1.06
N LEU A 71 9.33 -10.12 1.69
CA LEU A 71 8.02 -10.46 2.22
C LEU A 71 6.98 -10.72 1.11
N ALA A 72 7.00 -9.94 0.02
CA ALA A 72 6.14 -10.18 -1.13
C ALA A 72 6.44 -11.54 -1.79
N LEU A 73 7.72 -11.86 -2.01
CA LEU A 73 8.15 -13.15 -2.56
C LEU A 73 7.75 -14.31 -1.63
N TYR A 74 7.97 -14.17 -0.33
CA TYR A 74 7.56 -15.18 0.65
C TYR A 74 6.03 -15.39 0.66
N ALA A 75 5.24 -14.32 0.57
CA ALA A 75 3.79 -14.42 0.50
C ALA A 75 3.28 -15.06 -0.80
N LEU A 76 4.03 -14.94 -1.89
CA LEU A 76 3.72 -15.61 -3.17
C LEU A 76 4.24 -17.05 -3.24
N GLY A 77 4.86 -17.58 -2.19
CA GLY A 77 5.40 -18.94 -2.15
C GLY A 77 6.79 -19.09 -2.77
N GLY A 78 7.54 -17.98 -2.90
CA GLY A 78 8.92 -17.99 -3.38
C GLY A 78 9.85 -18.84 -2.51
N ASP A 79 10.79 -19.54 -3.16
CA ASP A 79 11.73 -20.40 -2.48
C ASP A 79 12.89 -19.63 -1.81
N ALA A 80 13.70 -20.37 -1.05
CA ALA A 80 14.83 -19.81 -0.32
C ALA A 80 15.93 -19.23 -1.21
N SER A 81 16.17 -19.79 -2.40
CA SER A 81 17.17 -19.30 -3.35
C SER A 81 16.75 -17.94 -3.89
N ILE A 82 15.54 -17.83 -4.42
CA ILE A 82 15.03 -16.58 -5.00
C ILE A 82 15.04 -15.43 -3.98
N ILE A 83 14.64 -15.69 -2.73
CA ILE A 83 14.69 -14.67 -1.67
C ILE A 83 16.13 -14.21 -1.39
N LYS A 84 17.10 -15.13 -1.38
CA LYS A 84 18.51 -14.81 -1.13
C LYS A 84 19.17 -14.11 -2.31
N ASP A 85 18.96 -14.61 -3.52
CA ASP A 85 19.55 -14.07 -4.74
C ASP A 85 19.13 -12.61 -4.93
N TYR A 86 17.85 -12.29 -4.68
CA TYR A 86 17.38 -10.91 -4.74
C TYR A 86 17.89 -10.05 -3.59
N TYR A 87 18.09 -10.60 -2.39
CA TYR A 87 18.77 -9.85 -1.35
C TYR A 87 20.20 -9.48 -1.75
N GLU A 88 20.96 -10.43 -2.32
CA GLU A 88 22.32 -10.17 -2.80
C GLU A 88 22.36 -9.15 -3.93
N GLN A 89 21.37 -9.14 -4.81
CA GLN A 89 21.21 -8.13 -5.85
C GLN A 89 20.90 -6.76 -5.25
N ASP A 90 19.85 -6.67 -4.44
CA ASP A 90 19.28 -5.42 -3.96
C ASP A 90 20.19 -4.74 -2.92
N ALA A 91 20.97 -5.51 -2.16
CA ALA A 91 21.94 -5.02 -1.16
C ALA A 91 23.10 -4.21 -1.76
N LYS A 92 23.41 -4.37 -3.06
CA LYS A 92 24.54 -3.71 -3.72
C LYS A 92 24.41 -2.18 -3.78
N ASN A 93 23.17 -1.68 -3.79
CA ASN A 93 22.86 -0.26 -3.95
C ASN A 93 22.32 0.37 -2.65
N GLN A 94 22.52 -0.27 -1.50
CA GLN A 94 22.02 0.23 -0.22
C GLN A 94 23.06 1.05 0.52
N ARG A 95 22.59 2.12 1.18
CA ARG A 95 23.38 2.84 2.16
C ARG A 95 23.59 2.00 3.41
N ALA A 96 24.79 2.07 3.99
CA ALA A 96 25.07 1.42 5.26
C ALA A 96 24.25 2.03 6.40
N ALA A 97 23.85 1.21 7.37
CA ALA A 97 23.37 1.68 8.66
C ALA A 97 24.53 2.35 9.43
N PHE A 98 24.19 3.34 10.25
CA PHE A 98 25.14 4.06 11.10
C PHE A 98 24.46 4.46 12.41
N ASP A 99 25.26 4.69 13.44
CA ASP A 99 24.77 5.07 14.76
C ASP A 99 24.22 6.51 14.74
N SER A 100 23.08 6.69 15.41
CA SER A 100 22.49 8.02 15.57
C SER A 100 23.27 8.88 16.57
N PRO A 101 23.26 10.23 16.42
CA PRO A 101 24.03 11.13 17.27
C PRO A 101 23.69 11.02 18.77
N GLU A 102 22.42 10.81 19.10
CA GLU A 102 21.93 10.56 20.46
C GLU A 102 20.64 9.72 20.43
N ALA A 103 20.20 9.27 21.60
CA ALA A 103 18.95 8.53 21.75
C ALA A 103 17.72 9.44 21.63
N ILE A 104 16.63 8.90 21.09
CA ILE A 104 15.32 9.56 21.10
C ILE A 104 14.59 9.21 22.41
N THR A 105 14.02 10.22 23.05
CA THR A 105 13.13 10.14 24.20
C THR A 105 11.81 10.84 23.87
N GLU A 106 10.81 10.79 24.75
CA GLU A 106 9.56 11.52 24.52
C GLU A 106 9.77 13.05 24.50
N GLU A 107 10.77 13.54 25.25
CA GLU A 107 11.08 14.95 25.39
C GLU A 107 11.71 15.53 24.12
N ASN A 108 12.69 14.84 23.53
CA ASN A 108 13.36 15.28 22.30
C ASN A 108 12.71 14.74 21.01
N PHE A 109 11.64 13.92 21.12
CA PHE A 109 11.03 13.23 19.99
C PHE A 109 10.78 14.16 18.81
N VAL A 110 10.19 15.35 19.06
CA VAL A 110 9.78 16.26 17.97
C VAL A 110 10.95 17.07 17.41
N GLU A 111 12.04 17.20 18.16
CA GLU A 111 13.19 18.04 17.79
C GLU A 111 13.95 17.48 16.59
N HIS A 112 13.99 16.15 16.47
CA HIS A 112 14.75 15.43 15.45
C HIS A 112 13.88 14.89 14.30
N VAL A 113 12.58 15.21 14.29
CA VAL A 113 11.67 14.73 13.25
C VAL A 113 12.03 15.39 11.91
N GLY A 114 12.38 14.53 10.96
CA GLY A 114 12.80 14.83 9.60
C GLY A 114 14.31 14.85 9.40
N ASP A 115 15.06 14.56 10.46
CA ASP A 115 16.48 14.26 10.37
C ASP A 115 16.69 12.74 10.26
N GLU A 116 17.12 12.30 9.08
CA GLU A 116 17.41 10.89 8.81
C GLU A 116 18.56 10.33 9.67
N ASN A 117 19.43 11.17 10.23
CA ASN A 117 20.54 10.71 11.07
C ASN A 117 20.05 10.10 12.39
N TYR A 118 18.82 10.42 12.80
CA TYR A 118 18.18 9.89 14.00
C TYR A 118 17.36 8.63 13.74
N TYR A 119 17.34 8.11 12.51
CA TYR A 119 16.54 6.94 12.14
C TYR A 119 16.76 5.75 13.10
N GLN A 120 18.01 5.35 13.36
CA GLN A 120 18.30 4.21 14.23
C GLN A 120 17.87 4.46 15.69
N ALA A 121 18.01 5.70 16.19
CA ALA A 121 17.50 6.07 17.49
C ALA A 121 15.97 6.01 17.57
N TYR A 122 15.24 6.38 16.50
CA TYR A 122 13.80 6.18 16.43
C TYR A 122 13.41 4.71 16.34
N VAL A 123 14.18 3.85 15.64
CA VAL A 123 13.95 2.39 15.63
C VAL A 123 14.03 1.83 17.05
N ALA A 124 15.06 2.22 17.81
CA ALA A 124 15.22 1.81 19.20
C ALA A 124 14.06 2.35 20.09
N PHE A 125 13.67 3.61 19.91
CA PHE A 125 12.55 4.22 20.61
C PHE A 125 11.24 3.47 20.35
N PHE A 126 10.87 3.28 19.08
CA PHE A 126 9.63 2.59 18.74
C PHE A 126 9.64 1.11 19.12
N THR A 127 10.79 0.44 19.06
CA THR A 127 10.94 -0.92 19.60
C THR A 127 10.52 -0.96 21.08
N LYS A 128 11.03 -0.03 21.89
CA LYS A 128 10.67 0.09 23.31
C LYS A 128 9.18 0.39 23.49
N GLN A 129 8.62 1.34 22.72
CA GLN A 129 7.20 1.68 22.81
C GLN A 129 6.29 0.49 22.47
N ILE A 130 6.65 -0.30 21.44
CA ILE A 130 5.90 -1.50 21.05
C ILE A 130 5.99 -2.59 22.12
N ASP A 131 7.17 -2.78 22.73
CA ASP A 131 7.33 -3.76 23.82
C ASP A 131 6.51 -3.38 25.07
N GLU A 132 6.41 -2.09 25.39
CA GLU A 132 5.69 -1.60 26.58
C GLU A 132 4.17 -1.52 26.37
N LYS A 133 3.73 -1.04 25.20
CA LYS A 133 2.33 -0.65 24.95
C LYS A 133 1.62 -1.56 23.94
N GLY A 134 2.37 -2.33 23.15
CA GLY A 134 1.87 -3.08 22.00
C GLY A 134 1.68 -2.22 20.74
N ALA A 135 1.46 -2.88 19.61
CA ALA A 135 1.36 -2.24 18.30
C ALA A 135 0.21 -1.22 18.20
N ALA A 136 -1.00 -1.59 18.61
CA ALA A 136 -2.20 -0.75 18.52
C ALA A 136 -2.03 0.58 19.27
N LYS A 137 -1.67 0.52 20.56
CA LYS A 137 -1.48 1.72 21.38
C LYS A 137 -0.33 2.61 20.87
N THR A 138 0.73 2.00 20.35
CA THR A 138 1.84 2.76 19.74
C THR A 138 1.39 3.53 18.50
N LEU A 139 0.58 2.91 17.63
CA LEU A 139 0.02 3.60 16.46
C LEU A 139 -0.93 4.74 16.88
N GLU A 140 -1.86 4.46 17.80
CA GLU A 140 -2.80 5.45 18.32
C GLU A 140 -2.08 6.67 18.89
N GLU A 141 -1.04 6.44 19.69
CA GLU A 141 -0.29 7.52 20.30
C GLU A 141 0.55 8.29 19.27
N TYR A 142 1.43 7.64 18.51
CA TYR A 142 2.46 8.34 17.75
C TYR A 142 2.03 8.75 16.34
N ILE A 143 0.98 8.15 15.78
CA ILE A 143 0.48 8.50 14.44
C ILE A 143 -0.86 9.23 14.52
N PHE A 144 -1.80 8.76 15.36
CA PHE A 144 -3.19 9.21 15.30
C PHE A 144 -3.61 10.18 16.42
N SER A 145 -2.72 10.49 17.36
CA SER A 145 -3.01 11.49 18.39
C SER A 145 -2.75 12.92 17.92
N GLU A 146 -3.50 13.87 18.48
CA GLU A 146 -3.24 15.30 18.28
C GLU A 146 -1.83 15.67 18.78
N LYS A 147 -1.34 15.08 19.88
CA LYS A 147 -0.02 15.37 20.49
C LYS A 147 1.15 15.25 19.50
N TYR A 148 1.11 14.24 18.63
CA TYR A 148 2.16 13.96 17.63
C TYR A 148 1.80 14.45 16.21
N ASN A 149 0.74 15.24 16.07
CA ASN A 149 0.41 15.89 14.80
C ASN A 149 0.42 17.42 14.93
N PHE A 150 -0.16 17.95 16.02
CA PHE A 150 -0.33 19.38 16.27
C PHE A 150 -0.03 19.74 17.73
N GLN A 151 1.02 20.52 17.94
CA GLN A 151 1.42 21.06 19.23
C GLN A 151 1.13 22.56 19.28
N LYS A 152 0.20 22.98 20.15
CA LYS A 152 -0.30 24.36 20.24
C LYS A 152 0.80 25.44 20.41
N ARG A 153 1.92 25.09 21.06
CA ARG A 153 3.03 26.03 21.35
C ARG A 153 4.16 25.97 20.32
N ARG A 154 4.02 25.14 19.29
CA ARG A 154 5.03 24.91 18.26
C ARG A 154 4.64 25.67 16.98
N ALA A 155 5.62 26.23 16.29
CA ALA A 155 5.39 26.97 15.06
C ALA A 155 4.90 26.03 13.94
N ALA A 156 4.12 26.55 12.99
CA ALA A 156 3.43 25.75 11.96
C ALA A 156 4.41 24.91 11.12
N GLU A 157 5.56 25.49 10.78
CA GLU A 157 6.66 24.89 10.01
C GLU A 157 7.43 23.78 10.75
N SER A 158 7.21 23.66 12.06
CA SER A 158 7.90 22.71 12.92
C SER A 158 6.96 21.65 13.50
N GLN A 159 5.68 21.65 13.14
CA GLN A 159 4.73 20.65 13.60
C GLN A 159 5.20 19.22 13.25
N PRO A 160 4.95 18.22 14.12
CA PRO A 160 5.44 16.87 13.86
C PRO A 160 4.73 16.21 12.68
N GLU A 161 3.42 16.39 12.49
CA GLU A 161 2.65 15.89 11.32
C GLU A 161 2.83 14.40 11.03
N MET A 162 2.88 13.56 12.07
CA MET A 162 3.19 12.13 11.94
C MET A 162 2.22 11.34 11.06
N LEU A 163 0.93 11.71 11.03
CA LEU A 163 -0.03 11.10 10.10
C LEU A 163 0.32 11.39 8.65
N PHE A 164 0.64 12.65 8.32
CA PHE A 164 0.98 12.98 6.94
C PHE A 164 2.28 12.30 6.55
N ARG A 165 3.28 12.28 7.44
CA ARG A 165 4.55 11.56 7.22
C ARG A 165 4.38 10.07 6.98
N LEU A 166 3.38 9.43 7.62
CA LEU A 166 3.07 8.03 7.38
C LEU A 166 2.63 7.79 5.94
N VAL A 167 1.82 8.69 5.37
CA VAL A 167 1.27 8.59 4.00
C VAL A 167 2.07 9.37 2.96
N ASP A 168 3.13 10.08 3.33
CA ASP A 168 4.01 10.81 2.40
C ASP A 168 5.06 9.87 1.76
N GLY A 169 5.86 10.39 0.83
CA GLY A 169 6.98 9.66 0.21
C GLY A 169 6.53 8.39 -0.50
N LEU A 170 5.47 8.48 -1.32
CA LEU A 170 4.81 7.33 -1.96
C LEU A 170 4.30 6.26 -0.98
N LEU A 171 3.90 6.70 0.21
CA LEU A 171 3.33 5.87 1.28
C LEU A 171 4.29 4.76 1.78
N HIS A 172 5.60 4.88 1.54
CA HIS A 172 6.56 3.86 1.96
C HIS A 172 6.57 3.61 3.48
N PRO A 173 6.44 4.63 4.35
CA PRO A 173 6.32 4.37 5.78
C PRO A 173 5.06 3.56 6.10
N MET A 174 3.91 3.92 5.51
CA MET A 174 2.67 3.14 5.66
C MET A 174 2.80 1.71 5.13
N ILE A 175 3.43 1.50 3.97
CA ILE A 175 3.68 0.17 3.40
C ILE A 175 4.54 -0.66 4.36
N HIS A 176 5.60 -0.06 4.92
CA HIS A 176 6.53 -0.74 5.81
C HIS A 176 5.86 -1.10 7.16
N VAL A 177 5.07 -0.18 7.74
CA VAL A 177 4.20 -0.46 8.90
C VAL A 177 3.20 -1.56 8.56
N GLY A 178 2.57 -1.50 7.39
CA GLY A 178 1.62 -2.48 6.89
C GLY A 178 2.19 -3.90 6.85
N TYR A 179 3.40 -4.07 6.29
CA TYR A 179 4.12 -5.34 6.33
C TYR A 179 4.38 -5.82 7.77
N GLY A 180 4.77 -4.93 8.67
CA GLY A 180 4.98 -5.26 10.08
C GLY A 180 3.71 -5.81 10.75
N LEU A 181 2.57 -5.17 10.52
CA LEU A 181 1.27 -5.59 11.08
C LEU A 181 0.73 -6.86 10.41
N GLU A 182 0.83 -6.96 9.09
CA GLU A 182 0.31 -8.10 8.33
C GLU A 182 1.06 -9.40 8.64
N PHE A 183 2.38 -9.32 8.82
CA PHE A 183 3.21 -10.48 9.12
C PHE A 183 3.51 -10.66 10.61
N GLY A 184 3.04 -9.76 11.48
CA GLY A 184 3.35 -9.81 12.92
C GLY A 184 4.84 -9.65 13.21
N ILE A 185 5.54 -8.83 12.43
CA ILE A 185 6.99 -8.61 12.53
C ILE A 185 7.25 -7.27 13.24
N LYS A 186 7.60 -7.35 14.52
CA LYS A 186 7.83 -6.19 15.40
C LYS A 186 8.91 -5.24 14.87
N GLY A 187 10.03 -5.79 14.39
CA GLY A 187 11.14 -5.02 13.84
C GLY A 187 10.71 -4.18 12.64
N MET A 188 9.95 -4.77 11.71
CA MET A 188 9.36 -4.05 10.58
C MET A 188 8.41 -2.94 11.06
N LEU A 189 7.55 -3.20 12.05
CA LEU A 189 6.68 -2.14 12.59
C LEU A 189 7.50 -0.96 13.15
N ALA A 190 8.54 -1.23 13.95
CA ALA A 190 9.41 -0.20 14.51
C ALA A 190 10.16 0.57 13.41
N GLU A 191 10.71 -0.13 12.42
CA GLU A 191 11.39 0.46 11.26
C GLU A 191 10.47 1.36 10.44
N GLY A 192 9.22 0.94 10.21
CA GLY A 192 8.23 1.74 9.48
C GLY A 192 7.82 3.02 10.22
N LEU A 193 7.62 2.94 11.54
CA LEU A 193 7.34 4.12 12.37
C LEU A 193 8.53 5.09 12.42
N ALA A 194 9.75 4.56 12.53
CA ALA A 194 10.97 5.36 12.42
C ALA A 194 11.19 5.94 11.02
N MET A 195 10.73 5.26 9.96
CA MET A 195 10.76 5.81 8.62
C MET A 195 9.89 7.08 8.52
N SER A 196 8.69 7.07 9.12
CA SER A 196 7.83 8.26 9.20
C SER A 196 8.54 9.46 9.84
N THR A 197 9.40 9.23 10.85
CA THR A 197 10.14 10.32 11.49
C THR A 197 11.35 10.78 10.67
N GLY A 198 12.02 9.93 9.90
CA GLY A 198 13.23 10.29 9.13
C GLY A 198 12.98 11.07 7.82
N HIS A 199 11.74 11.14 7.34
CA HIS A 199 11.39 11.86 6.09
C HIS A 199 11.37 13.38 6.26
N HIS A 200 11.60 14.16 5.20
CA HIS A 200 11.04 15.52 5.18
C HIS A 200 9.57 15.45 4.78
N VAL A 201 8.78 16.42 5.24
CA VAL A 201 7.38 16.55 4.82
C VAL A 201 7.34 17.27 3.47
N SER A 202 6.64 16.70 2.49
CA SER A 202 6.53 17.24 1.13
C SER A 202 5.79 18.59 1.07
N ALA A 203 4.87 18.84 2.00
CA ALA A 203 4.26 20.15 2.24
C ALA A 203 3.73 20.25 3.68
N ARG A 204 3.94 21.39 4.34
CA ARG A 204 3.42 21.63 5.69
C ARG A 204 1.93 21.98 5.66
N GLY A 205 1.19 21.56 6.68
CA GLY A 205 -0.21 21.91 6.89
C GLY A 205 -1.18 21.22 5.92
N PHE A 206 -0.78 20.09 5.32
CA PHE A 206 -1.62 19.39 4.35
C PHE A 206 -2.92 18.85 4.95
N HIS A 207 -2.83 18.21 6.12
CA HIS A 207 -3.99 17.81 6.90
C HIS A 207 -4.33 18.89 7.92
N PRO A 208 -5.60 19.33 8.01
CA PRO A 208 -5.99 20.33 8.99
C PRO A 208 -6.08 19.71 10.40
N PRO A 209 -5.88 20.50 11.48
CA PRO A 209 -6.11 20.03 12.84
C PRO A 209 -7.52 19.47 13.09
N THR A 210 -8.51 19.97 12.34
CA THR A 210 -9.91 19.50 12.40
C THR A 210 -10.06 18.01 12.03
N LEU A 211 -9.12 17.41 11.31
CA LEU A 211 -9.10 15.96 11.05
C LEU A 211 -9.01 15.14 12.35
N PHE A 212 -8.41 15.72 13.39
CA PHE A 212 -8.25 15.09 14.70
C PHE A 212 -9.31 15.51 15.70
N THR A 213 -10.19 16.47 15.39
CA THR A 213 -11.27 16.84 16.32
C THR A 213 -12.36 15.78 16.28
N PRO A 214 -12.79 15.21 17.42
CA PRO A 214 -13.95 14.33 17.46
C PRO A 214 -15.18 15.06 16.91
N ALA A 215 -15.98 14.41 16.06
CA ALA A 215 -17.32 14.91 15.79
C ALA A 215 -18.12 14.83 17.10
N GLU A 216 -19.03 15.78 17.36
CA GLU A 216 -19.82 15.87 18.61
C GLU A 216 -20.77 14.66 18.87
N VAL A 217 -20.63 13.58 18.10
CA VAL A 217 -21.53 12.41 18.11
C VAL A 217 -20.77 11.11 18.39
N ASP A 218 -19.74 11.11 19.23
CA ASP A 218 -19.05 9.88 19.64
C ASP A 218 -18.96 9.79 21.17
N SER A 219 -20.12 9.64 21.79
CA SER A 219 -20.23 9.02 23.11
C SER A 219 -21.19 7.85 22.98
N VAL A 220 -20.66 6.66 22.71
CA VAL A 220 -21.06 5.35 23.27
C VAL A 220 -20.25 4.23 22.57
N GLU A 221 -19.66 3.37 23.41
CA GLU A 221 -19.14 2.01 23.14
C GLU A 221 -17.71 1.81 22.62
N GLU A 222 -16.78 1.93 23.56
CA GLU A 222 -15.51 1.21 23.59
C GLU A 222 -15.70 -0.12 24.37
N ALA A 223 -16.08 -1.20 23.68
CA ALA A 223 -15.80 -2.59 24.06
C ALA A 223 -16.42 -3.59 23.06
N THR A 224 -15.64 -4.61 22.71
CA THR A 224 -16.02 -5.86 22.02
C THR A 224 -16.12 -5.83 20.48
N SER A 225 -14.96 -6.00 19.83
CA SER A 225 -14.90 -6.74 18.56
C SER A 225 -13.79 -7.79 18.63
N SER A 226 -14.05 -8.84 19.41
CA SER A 226 -13.34 -10.10 19.26
C SER A 226 -14.35 -11.23 19.40
N LEU A 227 -14.31 -12.11 18.40
CA LEU A 227 -15.00 -13.39 18.26
C LEU A 227 -16.44 -13.36 17.71
N SER A 228 -16.52 -13.20 16.38
CA SER A 228 -17.61 -13.77 15.58
C SER A 228 -17.05 -14.87 14.68
N SER A 229 -16.67 -16.01 15.26
CA SER A 229 -16.40 -17.23 14.49
C SER A 229 -17.11 -18.39 15.15
N LEU A 230 -18.22 -18.83 14.53
CA LEU A 230 -18.82 -20.18 14.54
C LEU A 230 -20.27 -20.07 14.04
N SER A 231 -20.45 -19.59 12.82
CA SER A 231 -21.65 -19.89 12.04
C SER A 231 -21.19 -20.30 10.66
N LEU A 232 -21.61 -21.49 10.22
CA LEU A 232 -21.39 -22.01 8.85
C LEU A 232 -21.95 -21.09 7.75
N ASN A 233 -22.63 -20.00 8.13
CA ASN A 233 -23.23 -19.00 7.25
C ASN A 233 -22.76 -17.55 7.52
N THR A 234 -21.63 -17.33 8.20
CA THR A 234 -20.93 -16.04 8.02
C THR A 234 -20.23 -16.08 6.67
N GLN A 235 -21.02 -16.03 5.59
CA GLN A 235 -20.50 -15.49 4.34
C GLN A 235 -19.84 -14.18 4.73
N LEU A 236 -18.57 -13.97 4.35
CA LEU A 236 -18.04 -12.62 4.12
C LEU A 236 -19.20 -11.89 3.45
N ARG A 237 -19.91 -11.01 4.18
CA ARG A 237 -21.10 -10.38 3.63
C ARG A 237 -20.55 -9.55 2.50
N LEU A 238 -20.64 -10.10 1.28
CA LEU A 238 -20.37 -9.37 0.07
C LEU A 238 -21.25 -8.15 0.22
N SER A 239 -20.61 -6.99 0.40
CA SER A 239 -21.24 -5.69 0.33
C SER A 239 -22.15 -5.75 -0.89
N THR A 240 -23.46 -5.86 -0.65
CA THR A 240 -24.44 -5.54 -1.67
C THR A 240 -24.39 -4.03 -1.72
N HIS A 241 -24.33 -3.46 -2.92
CA HIS A 241 -24.42 -2.01 -3.10
C HIS A 241 -25.83 -1.60 -2.67
N SER A 242 -26.03 -1.47 -1.36
CA SER A 242 -27.19 -0.82 -0.78
C SER A 242 -27.16 0.60 -1.29
N LYS A 243 -28.33 1.16 -1.65
CA LYS A 243 -28.47 2.59 -1.92
C LYS A 243 -28.18 3.36 -0.62
N THR A 244 -26.92 3.42 -0.21
CA THR A 244 -26.47 4.31 0.86
C THR A 244 -26.46 5.70 0.25
N SER A 245 -27.13 6.66 0.88
CA SER A 245 -27.23 8.04 0.36
C SER A 245 -25.93 8.85 0.46
N GLY A 246 -24.80 8.19 0.75
CA GLY A 246 -23.50 8.83 0.90
C GLY A 246 -22.74 8.90 -0.43
N VAL A 247 -21.83 9.86 -0.54
CA VAL A 247 -20.98 10.04 -1.72
C VAL A 247 -19.99 8.88 -1.82
N HIS A 248 -19.96 8.23 -2.98
CA HIS A 248 -18.99 7.19 -3.32
C HIS A 248 -17.71 7.82 -3.85
N VAL A 249 -16.56 7.17 -3.67
CA VAL A 249 -15.26 7.71 -4.15
C VAL A 249 -15.23 7.93 -5.67
N PHE A 250 -16.01 7.15 -6.43
CA PHE A 250 -16.16 7.34 -7.87
C PHE A 250 -16.91 8.62 -8.23
N ASP A 251 -17.80 9.11 -7.36
CA ASP A 251 -18.42 10.42 -7.56
C ASP A 251 -17.36 11.52 -7.47
N ILE A 252 -16.44 11.39 -6.52
CA ILE A 252 -15.30 12.30 -6.36
C ILE A 252 -14.42 12.29 -7.62
N LEU A 253 -14.07 11.10 -8.13
CA LEU A 253 -13.30 10.98 -9.38
C LEU A 253 -14.02 11.64 -10.56
N ALA A 254 -15.32 11.39 -10.72
CA ALA A 254 -16.10 11.94 -11.82
C ALA A 254 -16.16 13.48 -11.77
N ARG A 255 -16.33 14.05 -10.57
CA ARG A 255 -16.37 15.50 -10.37
C ARG A 255 -15.00 16.12 -10.64
N MET A 256 -13.92 15.53 -10.13
CA MET A 256 -12.55 15.98 -10.41
C MET A 256 -12.15 15.82 -11.88
N LEU A 257 -12.64 14.79 -12.59
CA LEU A 257 -12.38 14.60 -14.02
C LEU A 257 -12.92 15.76 -14.87
N LYS A 258 -14.11 16.27 -14.50
CA LYS A 258 -14.82 17.38 -15.17
C LYS A 258 -14.26 18.75 -14.81
N ASP A 259 -13.46 18.84 -13.75
CA ASP A 259 -12.87 20.09 -13.31
C ASP A 259 -11.59 20.39 -14.10
N ASP A 260 -11.71 21.38 -15.00
CA ASP A 260 -10.66 21.84 -15.89
C ASP A 260 -9.46 22.49 -15.18
N GLU A 261 -9.58 22.86 -13.90
CA GLU A 261 -8.46 23.48 -13.17
C GLU A 261 -7.40 22.46 -12.76
N PHE A 262 -7.71 21.16 -12.74
CA PHE A 262 -6.73 20.10 -12.45
C PHE A 262 -5.82 19.74 -13.64
N LYS A 263 -5.70 20.63 -14.64
CA LYS A 263 -4.73 20.48 -15.73
C LYS A 263 -3.32 20.74 -15.21
N THR A 264 -2.51 19.69 -15.16
CA THR A 264 -1.11 19.78 -14.73
C THR A 264 -0.17 19.68 -15.92
N THR A 265 1.04 20.24 -15.77
CA THR A 265 2.12 20.09 -16.74
C THR A 265 3.26 19.25 -16.14
N PRO A 266 4.10 18.62 -16.96
CA PRO A 266 5.22 17.81 -16.47
C PRO A 266 6.07 18.56 -15.43
N PRO A 267 6.47 17.91 -14.33
CA PRO A 267 7.37 18.50 -13.35
C PRO A 267 8.79 18.63 -13.93
N LYS A 268 9.59 19.55 -13.37
CA LYS A 268 10.99 19.72 -13.77
C LYS A 268 11.84 18.53 -13.34
N THR A 269 11.58 17.99 -12.16
CA THR A 269 12.23 16.81 -11.61
C THR A 269 11.20 15.87 -10.99
N LEU A 270 11.53 14.59 -10.88
CA LEU A 270 10.64 13.61 -10.22
C LEU A 270 10.34 13.98 -8.76
N ALA A 271 11.34 14.54 -8.06
CA ALA A 271 11.19 14.98 -6.67
C ALA A 271 10.18 16.13 -6.51
N ASP A 272 10.02 16.98 -7.53
CA ASP A 272 9.08 18.11 -7.48
C ASP A 272 7.62 17.70 -7.72
N THR A 273 7.37 16.48 -8.22
CA THR A 273 6.05 16.02 -8.69
C THR A 273 4.95 16.21 -7.64
N PHE A 274 5.22 15.77 -6.40
CA PHE A 274 4.24 15.79 -5.31
C PHE A 274 4.19 17.15 -4.59
N PRO A 275 5.31 17.76 -4.15
CA PRO A 275 5.30 19.09 -3.51
C PRO A 275 4.67 20.19 -4.38
N ARG A 276 4.91 20.16 -5.69
CA ARG A 276 4.29 21.12 -6.63
C ARG A 276 2.77 20.97 -6.66
N THR A 277 2.29 19.74 -6.75
CA THR A 277 0.85 19.44 -6.79
C THR A 277 0.17 19.81 -5.49
N LEU A 278 0.79 19.50 -4.34
CA LEU A 278 0.28 19.94 -3.04
C LEU A 278 0.17 21.46 -2.98
N SER A 279 1.23 22.18 -3.35
CA SER A 279 1.25 23.65 -3.31
C SER A 279 0.17 24.27 -4.19
N ALA A 280 -0.12 23.67 -5.35
CA ALA A 280 -1.07 24.21 -6.31
C ALA A 280 -2.53 23.77 -6.05
N TYR A 281 -2.75 22.54 -5.57
CA TYR A 281 -4.07 21.90 -5.63
C TYR A 281 -4.56 21.32 -4.30
N ALA A 282 -3.75 21.27 -3.23
CA ALA A 282 -4.13 20.60 -1.98
C ALA A 282 -5.47 21.09 -1.42
N SER A 283 -5.68 22.41 -1.31
CA SER A 283 -6.95 22.96 -0.79
C SER A 283 -8.15 22.53 -1.63
N LYS A 284 -8.00 22.46 -2.95
CA LYS A 284 -9.08 22.08 -3.86
C LYS A 284 -9.37 20.59 -3.78
N ILE A 285 -8.33 19.76 -3.75
CA ILE A 285 -8.45 18.31 -3.57
C ILE A 285 -9.11 17.99 -2.24
N SER A 286 -8.74 18.69 -1.16
CA SER A 286 -9.36 18.50 0.16
C SER A 286 -10.86 18.79 0.15
N LYS A 287 -11.33 19.83 -0.56
CA LYS A 287 -12.77 20.11 -0.68
C LYS A 287 -13.54 18.95 -1.33
N TYR A 288 -12.98 18.35 -2.38
CA TYR A 288 -13.55 17.15 -2.99
C TYR A 288 -13.50 15.95 -2.04
N ALA A 289 -12.38 15.74 -1.35
CA ALA A 289 -12.24 14.64 -0.39
C ALA A 289 -13.20 14.77 0.81
N GLU A 290 -13.56 15.99 1.23
CA GLU A 290 -14.52 16.26 2.32
C GLU A 290 -15.95 15.81 1.98
N GLU A 291 -16.32 15.77 0.69
CA GLU A 291 -17.61 15.25 0.24
C GLU A 291 -17.73 13.73 0.52
N TRP A 292 -16.61 13.02 0.59
CA TRP A 292 -16.55 11.59 0.93
C TRP A 292 -16.63 11.38 2.45
N THR A 293 -17.86 11.27 2.94
CA THR A 293 -18.15 11.05 4.37
C THR A 293 -18.12 9.57 4.75
N ILE A 294 -17.75 9.27 5.99
CA ILE A 294 -17.76 7.93 6.57
C ILE A 294 -18.74 7.97 7.76
N ASP A 295 -19.85 7.23 7.65
CA ASP A 295 -20.90 7.17 8.67
C ASP A 295 -20.77 5.89 9.52
N LEU A 296 -20.14 6.01 10.69
CA LEU A 296 -19.92 4.89 11.60
C LEU A 296 -21.21 4.31 12.21
N SER A 297 -22.37 4.97 12.05
CA SER A 297 -23.66 4.39 12.45
C SER A 297 -24.09 3.24 11.54
N GLN A 298 -23.52 3.13 10.34
CA GLN A 298 -23.81 2.06 9.38
C GLN A 298 -22.89 0.84 9.64
N PRO A 299 -23.44 -0.36 9.88
CA PRO A 299 -22.63 -1.56 10.05
C PRO A 299 -21.81 -1.88 8.79
N GLY A 300 -20.51 -2.10 8.96
CA GLY A 300 -19.58 -2.44 7.87
C GLY A 300 -19.11 -1.24 7.04
N GLU A 301 -19.34 -0.01 7.51
CA GLU A 301 -18.97 1.20 6.77
C GLU A 301 -17.46 1.29 6.51
N ILE A 302 -16.62 0.92 7.48
CA ILE A 302 -15.15 0.96 7.31
C ILE A 302 -14.70 0.00 6.22
N GLU A 303 -15.21 -1.23 6.20
CA GLU A 303 -14.92 -2.22 5.16
C GLU A 303 -15.40 -1.75 3.80
N ARG A 304 -16.59 -1.14 3.73
CA ARG A 304 -17.16 -0.59 2.50
C ARG A 304 -16.29 0.54 1.95
N LYS A 305 -15.87 1.48 2.81
CA LYS A 305 -15.02 2.63 2.43
C LYS A 305 -13.58 2.21 2.10
N MET A 306 -13.07 1.16 2.74
CA MET A 306 -11.82 0.51 2.35
C MET A 306 -11.92 -0.14 0.96
N GLU A 307 -13.02 -0.85 0.66
CA GLU A 307 -13.29 -1.42 -0.67
C GLU A 307 -13.28 -0.29 -1.73
N GLU A 308 -13.97 0.83 -1.48
CA GLU A 308 -14.01 1.97 -2.40
C GLU A 308 -12.60 2.45 -2.79
N VAL A 309 -11.70 2.69 -1.83
CA VAL A 309 -10.35 3.20 -2.12
C VAL A 309 -9.44 2.15 -2.78
N ILE A 310 -9.68 0.85 -2.56
CA ILE A 310 -8.98 -0.24 -3.27
C ILE A 310 -9.37 -0.25 -4.75
N TRP A 311 -10.68 -0.16 -5.04
CA TRP A 311 -11.21 -0.06 -6.40
C TRP A 311 -10.71 1.21 -7.08
N MET A 312 -10.74 2.35 -6.39
CA MET A 312 -10.20 3.63 -6.88
C MET A 312 -8.73 3.50 -7.29
N SER A 313 -7.88 2.98 -6.41
CA SER A 313 -6.44 2.85 -6.66
C SER A 313 -6.16 1.92 -7.86
N SER A 314 -6.88 0.79 -7.93
CA SER A 314 -6.77 -0.17 -9.03
C SER A 314 -7.23 0.41 -10.36
N LEU A 315 -8.32 1.17 -10.34
CA LEU A 315 -8.89 1.83 -11.51
C LEU A 315 -7.97 2.93 -12.04
N MET A 316 -7.40 3.77 -11.16
CA MET A 316 -6.44 4.80 -11.54
C MET A 316 -5.24 4.22 -12.28
N TYR A 317 -4.71 3.10 -11.81
CA TYR A 317 -3.56 2.44 -12.45
C TYR A 317 -3.96 1.70 -13.74
N ALA A 318 -4.93 0.78 -13.66
CA ALA A 318 -5.26 -0.12 -14.77
C ALA A 318 -6.01 0.59 -15.89
N VAL A 319 -7.06 1.35 -15.57
CA VAL A 319 -7.86 2.08 -16.57
C VAL A 319 -7.12 3.34 -16.99
N GLY A 320 -6.58 4.11 -16.03
CA GLY A 320 -5.84 5.34 -16.34
C GLY A 320 -4.55 5.13 -17.13
N GLY A 321 -3.91 3.96 -16.98
CA GLY A 321 -2.74 3.59 -17.77
C GLY A 321 -3.06 2.97 -19.14
N PHE A 322 -4.32 2.70 -19.47
CA PHE A 322 -4.70 1.97 -20.68
C PHE A 322 -5.21 2.88 -21.80
N ASP A 323 -4.62 2.71 -22.98
CA ASP A 323 -5.10 3.31 -24.23
C ASP A 323 -5.20 2.21 -25.31
N LYS A 324 -6.35 2.13 -25.96
CA LYS A 324 -6.64 1.09 -26.97
C LYS A 324 -5.66 1.11 -28.15
N VAL A 325 -5.08 2.27 -28.47
CA VAL A 325 -4.18 2.47 -29.61
C VAL A 325 -2.72 2.49 -29.14
N LYS A 326 -2.42 3.19 -28.05
CA LYS A 326 -1.04 3.37 -27.55
C LYS A 326 -0.57 2.22 -26.66
N GLY A 327 -1.48 1.36 -26.22
CA GLY A 327 -1.19 0.25 -25.30
C GLY A 327 -1.27 0.68 -23.83
N PHE A 328 -0.57 -0.06 -22.97
CA PHE A 328 -0.60 0.16 -21.53
C PHE A 328 0.69 0.80 -21.02
N GLN A 329 0.54 1.91 -20.31
CA GLN A 329 1.61 2.58 -19.58
C GLN A 329 1.56 2.16 -18.10
N ALA A 330 2.42 1.20 -17.73
CA ALA A 330 2.61 0.80 -16.33
C ALA A 330 3.27 1.94 -15.53
N ASN A 331 2.47 2.87 -15.02
CA ASN A 331 2.96 4.05 -14.30
C ASN A 331 3.47 3.69 -12.89
N PHE A 332 4.68 4.14 -12.58
CA PHE A 332 5.38 3.87 -11.32
C PHE A 332 4.61 4.40 -10.11
N PHE A 333 4.10 5.63 -10.17
CA PHE A 333 3.43 6.27 -9.03
C PHE A 333 2.05 5.68 -8.75
N LEU A 334 1.25 5.44 -9.80
CA LEU A 334 -0.09 4.87 -9.64
C LEU A 334 -0.04 3.40 -9.18
N MET A 335 0.99 2.64 -9.59
CA MET A 335 1.21 1.30 -9.03
C MET A 335 1.45 1.36 -7.52
N HIS A 336 2.16 2.38 -7.00
CA HIS A 336 2.34 2.52 -5.55
C HIS A 336 1.00 2.62 -4.84
N MET A 337 0.01 3.35 -5.41
CA MET A 337 -1.34 3.46 -4.83
C MET A 337 -2.05 2.10 -4.76
N VAL A 338 -1.83 1.22 -5.74
CA VAL A 338 -2.34 -0.16 -5.72
C VAL A 338 -1.64 -0.99 -4.64
N THR A 339 -0.30 -0.91 -4.58
CA THR A 339 0.47 -1.71 -3.61
C THR A 339 0.30 -1.23 -2.17
N SER A 340 0.04 0.06 -1.95
CA SER A 340 -0.20 0.63 -0.62
C SER A 340 -1.60 0.31 -0.10
N SER A 341 -2.61 0.29 -0.98
CA SER A 341 -3.99 -0.03 -0.57
C SER A 341 -4.13 -1.45 -0.03
N LEU A 342 -3.23 -2.35 -0.45
CA LEU A 342 -3.12 -3.72 0.04
C LEU A 342 -2.97 -3.80 1.58
N PHE A 343 -2.38 -2.78 2.20
CA PHE A 343 -2.09 -2.77 3.64
C PHE A 343 -3.17 -2.10 4.49
N LEU A 344 -4.13 -1.40 3.89
CA LEU A 344 -5.27 -0.81 4.62
C LEU A 344 -5.95 -1.81 5.59
N PRO A 345 -6.31 -3.04 5.19
CA PRO A 345 -6.94 -3.99 6.12
C PRO A 345 -6.03 -4.38 7.30
N SER A 346 -4.70 -4.36 7.10
CA SER A 346 -3.73 -4.68 8.14
C SER A 346 -3.57 -3.53 9.14
N LEU A 347 -3.61 -2.28 8.70
CA LEU A 347 -3.63 -1.13 9.61
C LEU A 347 -4.97 -1.03 10.36
N ILE A 348 -6.09 -1.12 9.64
CA ILE A 348 -7.44 -0.99 10.21
C ILE A 348 -7.67 -1.97 11.36
N ALA A 349 -7.15 -3.20 11.26
CA ALA A 349 -7.26 -4.23 12.30
C ALA A 349 -6.66 -3.85 13.66
N TYR A 350 -5.79 -2.84 13.72
CA TYR A 350 -5.12 -2.37 14.96
C TYR A 350 -5.59 -1.01 15.45
N LEU A 351 -6.50 -0.35 14.72
CA LEU A 351 -6.92 1.02 15.00
C LEU A 351 -8.33 1.09 15.57
N SER A 352 -8.56 2.07 16.44
CA SER A 352 -9.89 2.50 16.86
C SER A 352 -10.70 3.04 15.68
N SER A 353 -12.03 3.04 15.78
CA SER A 353 -12.91 3.54 14.71
C SER A 353 -12.58 4.98 14.28
N ARG A 354 -12.25 5.85 15.24
CA ARG A 354 -11.80 7.21 14.97
C ARG A 354 -10.53 7.24 14.12
N SER A 355 -9.52 6.45 14.49
CA SER A 355 -8.24 6.39 13.78
C SER A 355 -8.34 5.69 12.42
N GLN A 356 -9.27 4.73 12.27
CA GLN A 356 -9.62 4.15 10.97
C GLN A 356 -10.20 5.22 10.02
N VAL A 357 -11.11 6.07 10.49
CA VAL A 357 -11.67 7.19 9.72
C VAL A 357 -10.57 8.17 9.30
N ILE A 358 -9.69 8.54 10.24
CA ILE A 358 -8.57 9.45 9.98
C ILE A 358 -7.63 8.87 8.93
N LEU A 359 -7.26 7.57 9.05
CA LEU A 359 -6.42 6.88 8.09
C LEU A 359 -7.04 6.89 6.69
N LEU A 360 -8.31 6.50 6.56
CA LEU A 360 -8.99 6.42 5.27
C LEU A 360 -9.10 7.79 4.59
N ARG A 361 -9.39 8.86 5.35
CA ARG A 361 -9.40 10.23 4.83
C ARG A 361 -8.01 10.68 4.39
N ALA A 362 -6.98 10.46 5.20
CA ALA A 362 -5.61 10.82 4.86
C ALA A 362 -5.11 10.05 3.61
N TYR A 363 -5.44 8.77 3.52
CA TYR A 363 -5.13 7.91 2.39
C TYR A 363 -5.81 8.41 1.11
N LEU A 364 -7.14 8.64 1.14
CA LEU A 364 -7.89 9.14 0.00
C LEU A 364 -7.29 10.44 -0.54
N THR A 365 -7.11 11.44 0.31
CA THR A 365 -6.58 12.75 -0.13
C THR A 365 -5.18 12.60 -0.72
N THR A 366 -4.32 11.77 -0.14
CA THR A 366 -2.97 11.53 -0.65
C THR A 366 -2.97 10.85 -2.03
N VAL A 367 -3.83 9.84 -2.23
CA VAL A 367 -3.97 9.17 -3.53
C VAL A 367 -4.50 10.13 -4.60
N LEU A 368 -5.49 10.97 -4.26
CA LEU A 368 -6.02 11.99 -5.18
C LEU A 368 -4.93 13.00 -5.58
N VAL A 369 -4.07 13.44 -4.65
CA VAL A 369 -2.92 14.29 -4.97
C VAL A 369 -1.98 13.59 -5.95
N TRP A 370 -1.62 12.33 -5.72
CA TRP A 370 -0.76 11.59 -6.65
C TRP A 370 -1.38 11.44 -8.04
N TRP A 371 -2.69 11.15 -8.10
CA TRP A 371 -3.42 11.04 -9.36
C TRP A 371 -3.38 12.35 -10.15
N VAL A 372 -3.61 13.50 -9.50
CA VAL A 372 -3.47 14.83 -10.12
C VAL A 372 -2.02 15.13 -10.51
N ALA A 373 -1.05 14.76 -9.66
CA ALA A 373 0.37 15.02 -9.89
C ALA A 373 0.92 14.33 -11.14
N VAL A 374 0.36 13.17 -11.49
CA VAL A 374 0.70 12.44 -12.72
C VAL A 374 -0.24 12.75 -13.88
N GLY A 375 -0.95 13.88 -13.87
CA GLY A 375 -1.74 14.33 -15.01
C GLY A 375 -3.21 13.94 -14.99
N ARG A 376 -3.70 13.33 -13.89
CA ARG A 376 -5.11 12.91 -13.74
C ARG A 376 -5.58 12.14 -14.98
N PRO A 377 -4.95 10.99 -15.32
CA PRO A 377 -5.31 10.22 -16.51
C PRO A 377 -6.82 9.98 -16.60
N ALA A 378 -7.35 10.09 -17.82
CA ALA A 378 -8.75 9.82 -18.10
C ALA A 378 -9.11 8.36 -17.78
N LEU A 379 -10.35 8.13 -17.37
CA LEU A 379 -10.84 6.84 -16.93
C LEU A 379 -11.89 6.32 -17.91
N ASP A 380 -11.47 5.93 -19.12
CA ASP A 380 -12.36 5.32 -20.13
C ASP A 380 -12.64 3.85 -19.77
N VAL A 381 -13.49 3.69 -18.77
CA VAL A 381 -13.91 2.40 -18.22
C VAL A 381 -14.48 1.49 -19.30
N LYS A 382 -15.35 2.02 -20.16
CA LYS A 382 -16.03 1.21 -21.18
C LYS A 382 -15.03 0.65 -22.20
N SER A 383 -14.10 1.48 -22.68
CA SER A 383 -13.05 1.05 -23.60
C SER A 383 -12.15 0.00 -22.94
N PHE A 384 -11.72 0.23 -21.70
CA PHE A 384 -10.92 -0.72 -20.94
C PHE A 384 -11.62 -2.08 -20.78
N MET A 385 -12.87 -2.11 -20.29
CA MET A 385 -13.60 -3.36 -20.05
C MET A 385 -13.87 -4.15 -21.34
N THR A 386 -13.94 -3.45 -22.48
CA THR A 386 -14.15 -4.07 -23.80
C THR A 386 -12.85 -4.56 -24.44
N ALA A 387 -11.75 -3.82 -24.29
CA ALA A 387 -10.54 -4.02 -25.08
C ALA A 387 -9.33 -4.56 -24.31
N ALA A 388 -9.24 -4.34 -22.99
CA ALA A 388 -8.14 -4.86 -22.20
C ALA A 388 -8.15 -6.39 -22.22
N PRO A 389 -7.00 -7.07 -22.31
CA PRO A 389 -6.96 -8.52 -22.36
C PRO A 389 -7.39 -9.12 -21.02
N THR A 390 -8.20 -10.17 -21.08
CA THR A 390 -8.20 -11.22 -20.07
C THR A 390 -7.16 -12.28 -20.49
N PRO A 391 -6.76 -13.20 -19.61
CA PRO A 391 -5.65 -14.13 -19.81
C PRO A 391 -5.72 -14.88 -21.15
N ARG A 392 -4.56 -15.01 -21.80
CA ARG A 392 -4.40 -15.71 -23.08
C ARG A 392 -4.76 -17.19 -22.96
N THR A 393 -5.37 -17.72 -24.01
CA THR A 393 -5.36 -19.15 -24.33
C THR A 393 -3.90 -19.57 -24.59
N LEU A 394 -3.40 -20.59 -23.89
CA LEU A 394 -2.10 -21.18 -24.25
C LEU A 394 -2.23 -21.79 -25.64
N ALA A 395 -1.27 -21.54 -26.53
CA ALA A 395 -1.22 -22.24 -27.81
C ALA A 395 -1.19 -23.75 -27.53
N SER A 396 -2.23 -24.45 -27.98
CA SER A 396 -2.37 -25.91 -27.83
C SER A 396 -1.10 -26.60 -28.34
N THR A 397 -0.31 -27.18 -27.43
CA THR A 397 0.52 -28.31 -27.81
C THR A 397 -0.45 -29.47 -28.02
N LYS A 398 -0.51 -29.99 -29.24
CA LYS A 398 -1.35 -31.15 -29.58
C LYS A 398 -1.05 -32.29 -28.61
N SER A 399 -1.93 -32.51 -27.63
CA SER A 399 -1.86 -33.69 -26.78
C SER A 399 -2.63 -34.81 -27.47
N ASN A 400 -1.94 -35.91 -27.77
CA ASN A 400 -2.54 -37.14 -28.33
C ASN A 400 -3.30 -37.94 -27.25
N GLY A 401 -4.01 -37.28 -26.33
CA GLY A 401 -4.60 -37.89 -25.15
C GLY A 401 -6.07 -37.51 -24.95
N THR A 402 -6.84 -38.45 -24.39
CA THR A 402 -8.29 -38.38 -24.09
C THR A 402 -8.69 -37.41 -22.97
N THR A 403 -7.79 -36.56 -22.49
CA THR A 403 -8.10 -35.50 -21.53
C THR A 403 -8.49 -34.21 -22.27
N PRO A 404 -9.59 -33.53 -21.88
CA PRO A 404 -9.87 -32.22 -22.41
C PRO A 404 -8.70 -31.30 -22.04
N SER A 405 -7.91 -30.88 -23.03
CA SER A 405 -6.99 -29.76 -22.86
C SER A 405 -7.87 -28.52 -22.88
N PRO A 406 -8.11 -27.83 -21.75
CA PRO A 406 -8.81 -26.57 -21.81
C PRO A 406 -7.98 -25.63 -22.69
N MET A 407 -8.62 -25.03 -23.71
CA MET A 407 -7.97 -23.98 -24.51
C MET A 407 -7.57 -22.79 -23.63
N GLU A 408 -8.21 -22.64 -22.47
CA GLU A 408 -8.02 -21.56 -21.50
C GLU A 408 -7.17 -22.02 -20.31
N ILE A 409 -6.36 -21.11 -19.76
CA ILE A 409 -5.56 -21.34 -18.56
C ILE A 409 -6.52 -21.51 -17.37
N PRO A 410 -6.54 -22.66 -16.66
CA PRO A 410 -7.56 -22.94 -15.64
C PRO A 410 -7.61 -21.94 -14.47
N ASN A 411 -6.44 -21.47 -14.03
CA ASN A 411 -6.32 -20.34 -13.12
C ASN A 411 -5.32 -19.34 -13.70
N PRO A 412 -5.76 -18.14 -14.07
CA PRO A 412 -4.91 -17.23 -14.81
C PRO A 412 -3.88 -16.48 -13.97
N PHE A 413 -4.06 -16.42 -12.66
CA PHE A 413 -3.08 -15.80 -11.77
C PHE A 413 -1.85 -16.69 -11.58
N LEU A 414 -1.95 -18.01 -11.73
CA LEU A 414 -0.81 -18.91 -11.54
C LEU A 414 0.38 -18.59 -12.46
N PRO A 415 0.25 -18.46 -13.80
CA PRO A 415 1.37 -18.08 -14.65
C PRO A 415 1.88 -16.66 -14.37
N ILE A 416 0.98 -15.72 -14.04
CA ILE A 416 1.33 -14.35 -13.68
C ILE A 416 2.21 -14.33 -12.42
N ILE A 417 1.79 -15.01 -11.36
CA ILE A 417 2.53 -15.14 -10.11
C ILE A 417 3.86 -15.83 -10.34
N GLN A 418 3.88 -16.90 -11.14
CA GLN A 418 5.12 -17.61 -11.46
C GLN A 418 6.13 -16.70 -12.16
N SER A 419 5.68 -15.85 -13.08
CA SER A 419 6.54 -14.83 -13.70
C SER A 419 6.98 -13.76 -12.71
N ALA A 420 6.06 -13.27 -11.87
CA ALA A 420 6.32 -12.20 -10.92
C ALA A 420 7.35 -12.56 -9.83
N ILE A 421 7.38 -13.82 -9.38
CA ILE A 421 8.34 -14.30 -8.37
C ILE A 421 9.78 -14.22 -8.88
N ILE A 422 10.00 -14.44 -10.17
CA ILE A 422 11.33 -14.42 -10.79
C ILE A 422 11.62 -13.11 -11.52
N HIS A 423 10.80 -12.08 -11.35
CA HIS A 423 10.98 -10.83 -12.07
C HIS A 423 12.06 -9.94 -11.42
N PRO A 424 12.99 -9.35 -12.19
CA PRO A 424 14.14 -8.61 -11.65
C PRO A 424 13.75 -7.28 -11.00
N ASN A 425 12.68 -6.63 -11.48
CA ASN A 425 12.10 -5.45 -10.82
C ASN A 425 11.30 -5.86 -9.56
N ASP A 426 11.68 -5.31 -8.41
CA ASP A 426 11.13 -5.64 -7.09
C ASP A 426 9.65 -5.28 -6.92
N HIS A 427 9.12 -4.32 -7.70
CA HIS A 427 7.73 -3.87 -7.62
C HIS A 427 6.75 -4.84 -8.27
N VAL A 428 7.22 -5.69 -9.19
CA VAL A 428 6.36 -6.62 -9.93
C VAL A 428 5.74 -7.67 -9.02
N SER A 429 6.48 -8.23 -8.06
CA SER A 429 5.90 -9.16 -7.09
C SER A 429 4.86 -8.46 -6.19
N LYS A 430 5.11 -7.20 -5.80
CA LYS A 430 4.20 -6.40 -4.95
C LYS A 430 2.85 -6.14 -5.63
N ILE A 431 2.84 -5.65 -6.88
CA ILE A 431 1.59 -5.33 -7.58
C ILE A 431 0.79 -6.57 -7.96
N HIS A 432 1.44 -7.65 -8.40
CA HIS A 432 0.75 -8.90 -8.71
C HIS A 432 0.18 -9.58 -7.47
N ARG A 433 0.89 -9.48 -6.33
CA ARG A 433 0.36 -9.87 -5.02
C ARG A 433 -0.88 -9.06 -4.65
N ALA A 434 -0.89 -7.75 -4.91
CA ALA A 434 -2.04 -6.90 -4.63
C ALA A 434 -3.25 -7.30 -5.50
N PHE A 435 -3.07 -7.43 -6.82
CA PHE A 435 -4.15 -7.82 -7.71
C PHE A 435 -4.69 -9.22 -7.44
N ALA A 436 -3.85 -10.20 -7.14
CA ALA A 436 -4.30 -11.55 -6.78
C ALA A 436 -5.17 -11.54 -5.51
N HIS A 437 -4.81 -10.71 -4.53
CA HIS A 437 -5.61 -10.54 -3.31
C HIS A 437 -6.94 -9.85 -3.60
N PHE A 438 -6.93 -8.75 -4.36
CA PHE A 438 -8.14 -8.02 -4.71
C PHE A 438 -9.10 -8.85 -5.56
N ASP A 439 -8.57 -9.68 -6.47
CA ASP A 439 -9.37 -10.65 -7.24
C ASP A 439 -10.03 -11.70 -6.32
N THR A 440 -9.33 -12.14 -5.26
CA THR A 440 -9.91 -13.05 -4.26
C THR A 440 -11.11 -12.43 -3.53
N LEU A 441 -11.04 -11.13 -3.21
CA LEU A 441 -12.11 -10.43 -2.48
C LEU A 441 -13.26 -9.97 -3.38
N TYR A 442 -12.92 -9.50 -4.58
CA TYR A 442 -13.79 -8.67 -5.41
C TYR A 442 -13.92 -9.17 -6.86
N GLY A 443 -13.20 -10.22 -7.24
CA GLY A 443 -13.19 -10.79 -8.60
C GLY A 443 -14.56 -11.32 -9.05
N THR A 444 -15.44 -11.66 -8.11
CA THR A 444 -16.81 -12.11 -8.40
C THR A 444 -17.85 -10.99 -8.44
N LYS A 445 -17.45 -9.72 -8.26
CA LYS A 445 -18.38 -8.59 -8.32
C LYS A 445 -18.88 -8.44 -9.77
N PRO A 446 -20.20 -8.48 -10.02
CA PRO A 446 -20.75 -8.44 -11.37
C PRO A 446 -20.71 -7.02 -11.94
N ALA A 447 -20.78 -6.92 -13.28
CA ALA A 447 -21.10 -5.67 -13.95
C ALA A 447 -22.41 -5.08 -13.40
N GLY A 448 -22.47 -3.75 -13.31
CA GLY A 448 -23.59 -3.02 -12.72
C GLY A 448 -23.49 -2.85 -11.20
N TYR A 449 -22.48 -3.40 -10.53
CA TYR A 449 -22.27 -3.22 -9.09
C TYR A 449 -22.09 -1.75 -8.70
N PHE A 450 -21.41 -0.96 -9.53
CA PHE A 450 -21.20 0.49 -9.32
C PHE A 450 -22.22 1.37 -10.07
N LYS A 451 -23.33 0.78 -10.51
CA LYS A 451 -24.40 1.53 -11.17
C LYS A 451 -24.99 2.56 -10.20
N GLY A 452 -25.01 3.82 -10.62
CA GLY A 452 -25.55 4.93 -9.83
C GLY A 452 -24.49 5.87 -9.27
N THR A 453 -23.21 5.52 -9.40
CA THR A 453 -22.12 6.48 -9.21
C THR A 453 -22.05 7.46 -10.38
N GLU A 454 -21.42 8.62 -10.19
CA GLU A 454 -21.29 9.65 -11.22
C GLU A 454 -20.18 9.36 -12.25
N LEU A 455 -19.35 8.34 -12.01
CA LEU A 455 -18.26 7.96 -12.92
C LEU A 455 -18.82 7.30 -14.18
N GLU A 456 -18.55 7.93 -15.32
CA GLU A 456 -19.02 7.46 -16.61
C GLU A 456 -18.53 6.03 -16.91
N GLY A 457 -19.46 5.15 -17.26
CA GLY A 457 -19.18 3.77 -17.60
C GLY A 457 -18.92 2.87 -16.38
N ALA A 458 -19.04 3.36 -15.14
CA ALA A 458 -18.85 2.54 -13.94
C ALA A 458 -19.79 1.32 -13.88
N GLU A 459 -20.94 1.35 -14.58
CA GLU A 459 -21.82 0.19 -14.72
C GLU A 459 -21.20 -0.98 -15.50
N PHE A 460 -20.13 -0.76 -16.27
CA PHE A 460 -19.39 -1.81 -16.97
C PHE A 460 -18.27 -2.43 -16.11
N LEU A 461 -17.89 -1.81 -14.99
CA LEU A 461 -16.88 -2.36 -14.10
C LEU A 461 -17.39 -3.63 -13.43
N ASP A 462 -16.54 -4.65 -13.46
CA ASP A 462 -16.72 -5.90 -12.75
C ASP A 462 -15.39 -6.35 -12.14
N GLY A 463 -15.41 -7.47 -11.40
CA GLY A 463 -14.24 -8.02 -10.75
C GLY A 463 -13.06 -8.35 -11.66
N SER A 464 -13.26 -8.46 -12.98
CA SER A 464 -12.16 -8.72 -13.92
C SER A 464 -11.18 -7.56 -14.06
N LEU A 465 -11.46 -6.38 -13.48
CA LEU A 465 -10.51 -5.26 -13.39
C LEU A 465 -9.14 -5.70 -12.88
N PHE A 466 -9.09 -6.47 -11.78
CA PHE A 466 -7.84 -6.85 -11.14
C PHE A 466 -7.02 -7.80 -12.00
N LEU A 467 -7.69 -8.77 -12.62
CA LEU A 467 -7.07 -9.70 -13.56
C LEU A 467 -6.54 -8.99 -14.81
N ARG A 468 -7.33 -8.08 -15.40
CA ARG A 468 -6.91 -7.27 -16.56
C ARG A 468 -5.71 -6.38 -16.21
N GLY A 469 -5.74 -5.73 -15.05
CA GLY A 469 -4.61 -4.95 -14.53
C GLY A 469 -3.34 -5.79 -14.36
N ALA A 470 -3.46 -7.00 -13.82
CA ALA A 470 -2.35 -7.94 -13.68
C ALA A 470 -1.79 -8.38 -15.05
N VAL A 471 -2.64 -8.77 -16.00
CA VAL A 471 -2.20 -9.17 -17.35
C VAL A 471 -1.50 -8.01 -18.06
N LEU A 472 -2.09 -6.81 -18.04
CA LEU A 472 -1.50 -5.62 -18.65
C LEU A 472 -0.15 -5.25 -18.02
N THR A 473 -0.01 -5.43 -16.71
CA THR A 473 1.27 -5.22 -16.00
C THR A 473 2.33 -6.20 -16.48
N ALA A 474 2.00 -7.49 -16.56
CA ALA A 474 2.92 -8.52 -17.05
C ALA A 474 3.28 -8.30 -18.52
N ASP A 475 2.31 -7.96 -19.39
CA ASP A 475 2.55 -7.66 -20.80
C ASP A 475 3.44 -6.42 -20.99
N ALA A 476 3.26 -5.37 -20.17
CA ALA A 476 4.06 -4.16 -20.25
C ALA A 476 5.48 -4.31 -19.72
N LEU A 477 5.68 -5.13 -18.68
CA LEU A 477 6.97 -5.30 -18.01
C LEU A 477 7.74 -6.54 -18.45
N GLY A 478 7.11 -7.44 -19.20
CA GLY A 478 7.73 -8.66 -19.71
C GLY A 478 7.41 -9.89 -18.86
N TRP A 479 7.20 -11.01 -19.56
CA TRP A 479 7.04 -12.33 -18.96
C TRP A 479 8.39 -13.05 -18.87
N ASP A 480 9.10 -12.92 -17.75
CA ASP A 480 10.45 -13.49 -17.60
C ASP A 480 10.49 -15.01 -17.68
N LYS A 481 9.43 -15.70 -17.24
CA LYS A 481 9.34 -17.16 -17.42
C LYS A 481 9.37 -17.54 -18.91
N GLU A 482 8.88 -16.66 -19.77
CA GLU A 482 8.86 -16.82 -21.22
C GLU A 482 10.09 -16.20 -21.89
N SER A 483 11.11 -15.82 -21.11
CA SER A 483 12.35 -15.18 -21.58
C SER A 483 12.11 -13.88 -22.37
N GLN A 484 11.02 -13.18 -22.08
CA GLN A 484 10.80 -11.83 -22.61
C GLN A 484 11.73 -10.83 -21.90
N GLU A 485 12.13 -9.77 -22.60
CA GLU A 485 12.97 -8.72 -22.03
C GLU A 485 12.19 -7.97 -20.93
N SER A 486 12.73 -7.96 -19.71
CA SER A 486 12.14 -7.25 -18.59
C SER A 486 12.27 -5.74 -18.79
N LYS A 487 11.17 -5.00 -18.59
CA LYS A 487 11.11 -3.54 -18.67
C LYS A 487 10.88 -2.91 -17.30
N ALA A 488 10.99 -1.59 -17.23
CA ALA A 488 10.75 -0.81 -16.03
C ALA A 488 9.39 -0.10 -16.09
N PHE A 489 8.83 0.20 -14.92
CA PHE A 489 7.67 1.09 -14.80
C PHE A 489 8.00 2.48 -15.36
N SER A 490 7.02 3.11 -16.00
CA SER A 490 7.16 4.47 -16.53
C SER A 490 7.07 5.50 -15.40
N PHE A 491 8.01 6.44 -15.39
CA PHE A 491 7.96 7.63 -14.54
C PHE A 491 7.26 8.81 -15.22
N GLU A 492 6.83 8.64 -16.48
CA GLU A 492 6.10 9.68 -17.20
C GLU A 492 4.66 9.78 -16.69
N GLY A 493 4.17 11.01 -16.54
CA GLY A 493 2.76 11.30 -16.26
C GLY A 493 1.92 11.40 -17.55
N PHE A 494 0.62 11.55 -17.37
CA PHE A 494 -0.41 11.58 -18.40
C PHE A 494 -0.85 13.02 -18.71
N TYR A 495 0.12 13.90 -18.95
CA TYR A 495 -0.15 15.32 -19.15
C TYR A 495 -0.78 15.59 -20.51
N THR A 496 -1.93 16.26 -20.54
CA THR A 496 -2.53 16.77 -21.77
C THR A 496 -1.76 18.00 -22.23
N VAL A 497 -1.33 18.03 -23.50
CA VAL A 497 -0.74 19.22 -24.15
C VAL A 497 -1.81 20.26 -24.42
#